data_AF-A0A660WD80-F1
#
_entry.id   AF-A0A660WD80-F1
#
_cell.length_a   1.000
_cell.length_b   1.000
_cell.length_c   1.000
_cell.angle_alpha   90.00
_cell.angle_beta   90.00
_cell.angle_gamma   90.00
#
_symmetry.space_group_name_H-M   'P 1'
#
loop_
_entity.id
_entity.type
_entity.pdbx_description
1 polymer ?
#
loop_
_entity_poly.entity_id
_entity_poly.type
_entity_poly.pdbx_seq_one_letter_code
_entity_poly.pdbx_strand_id
1 'polypeptide(L)'
;MAIEKNNQVEEGGPDQSWIVTFSDCMTLLLCFFVLLLSFSSFEEQKFAELVGAFQTMSYDWIRHNRSEKRDSFHSSRELPDDPNDGSIIPTEFPRKDSVRPAIEMFDLDIDKDRTIFYLPAEKIFWANGVSITRDGRKFLESFAKYMAMVPCRVVIAESHGLAQRDLGLRRSWAIMRFFVQSRGVAQSRFSLAQRCDAKADKFAGSPFLEITMLNARIDE
;
A
#
# COMPACT_ATOMS: atom_id res chain seq x y z
N MET A 1 -8.26 92.56 -25.60
CA MET A 1 -7.85 91.19 -25.95
C MET A 1 -7.30 90.56 -24.69
N ALA A 2 -8.13 89.85 -23.92
CA ALA A 2 -7.73 89.14 -22.71
C ALA A 2 -7.75 87.64 -23.05
N ILE A 3 -6.63 86.96 -22.81
CA ILE A 3 -6.48 85.53 -23.06
C ILE A 3 -7.03 84.81 -21.83
N GLU A 4 -8.17 84.13 -21.99
CA GLU A 4 -8.68 83.18 -21.01
C GLU A 4 -7.77 81.95 -20.97
N LYS A 5 -7.16 81.69 -19.81
CA LYS A 5 -6.49 80.41 -19.54
C LYS A 5 -7.57 79.37 -19.27
N ASN A 6 -7.75 78.45 -20.22
CA ASN A 6 -8.53 77.24 -20.03
C ASN A 6 -7.84 76.34 -19.00
N ASN A 7 -8.35 76.34 -17.78
CA ASN A 7 -7.94 75.42 -16.73
C ASN A 7 -8.60 74.07 -17.05
N GLN A 8 -7.84 73.12 -17.57
CA GLN A 8 -8.32 71.75 -17.71
C GLN A 8 -8.59 71.21 -16.30
N VAL A 9 -9.87 71.09 -15.96
CA VAL A 9 -10.33 70.38 -14.78
C VAL A 9 -10.11 68.90 -15.07
N GLU A 10 -9.08 68.32 -14.46
CA GLU A 10 -9.03 66.86 -14.32
C GLU A 10 -10.23 66.46 -13.46
N GLU A 11 -11.23 65.84 -14.08
CA GLU A 11 -12.37 65.28 -13.39
C GLU A 11 -11.90 64.10 -12.52
N GLY A 12 -11.59 64.43 -11.27
CA GLY A 12 -11.42 63.46 -10.19
C GLY A 12 -12.72 62.73 -9.91
N GLY A 13 -12.93 61.60 -10.59
CA GLY A 13 -13.77 60.53 -10.05
C GLY A 13 -13.23 60.08 -8.69
N PRO A 14 -14.08 59.56 -7.78
CA PRO A 14 -13.69 59.24 -6.40
C PRO A 14 -12.46 58.34 -6.42
N ASP A 15 -11.44 58.71 -5.64
CA ASP A 15 -10.13 58.04 -5.54
C ASP A 15 -10.27 56.51 -5.57
N GLN A 16 -10.03 55.91 -6.75
CA GLN A 16 -10.21 54.47 -7.00
C GLN A 16 -8.96 53.67 -6.59
N SER A 17 -8.04 54.28 -5.84
CA SER A 17 -6.80 53.62 -5.40
C SER A 17 -7.05 52.31 -4.64
N TRP A 18 -8.19 52.17 -3.97
CA TRP A 18 -8.58 50.94 -3.28
C TRP A 18 -8.89 49.76 -4.23
N ILE A 19 -9.34 50.03 -5.46
CA ILE A 19 -9.60 49.01 -6.48
C ILE A 19 -8.30 48.33 -6.91
N VAL A 20 -7.19 49.08 -6.94
CA VAL A 20 -5.88 48.56 -7.31
C VAL A 20 -5.40 47.52 -6.28
N THR A 21 -5.45 47.86 -4.99
CA THR A 21 -5.07 46.93 -3.92
C THR A 21 -6.01 45.71 -3.86
N PHE A 22 -7.31 45.92 -4.08
CA PHE A 22 -8.27 44.82 -4.13
C PHE A 22 -8.01 43.86 -5.30
N SER A 23 -7.70 44.40 -6.49
CA SER A 23 -7.35 43.62 -7.67
C SER A 23 -6.05 42.84 -7.47
N ASP A 24 -5.07 43.42 -6.77
CA ASP A 24 -3.82 42.73 -6.43
C ASP A 24 -4.06 41.54 -5.49
N CYS A 25 -4.87 41.72 -4.44
CA CYS A 25 -5.29 40.63 -3.54
C CYS A 25 -6.01 39.49 -4.28
N MET A 26 -6.91 39.81 -5.22
CA MET A 26 -7.61 38.82 -6.04
C MET A 26 -6.66 38.05 -6.97
N THR A 27 -5.66 38.73 -7.52
CA THR A 27 -4.65 38.11 -8.39
C THR A 27 -3.71 37.20 -7.61
N LEU A 28 -3.31 37.60 -6.40
CA LEU A 28 -2.55 36.75 -5.48
C LEU A 28 -3.33 35.49 -5.07
N LEU A 29 -4.62 35.61 -4.81
CA LEU A 29 -5.48 34.44 -4.54
C LEU A 29 -5.58 33.52 -5.75
N LEU A 30 -5.80 34.06 -6.95
CA LEU A 30 -5.84 33.27 -8.19
C LEU A 30 -4.53 32.53 -8.43
N CYS A 31 -3.39 33.24 -8.31
CA CYS A 31 -2.07 32.65 -8.45
C CYS A 31 -1.84 31.56 -7.40
N PHE A 32 -2.24 31.79 -6.15
CA PHE A 32 -2.17 30.80 -5.08
C PHE A 32 -2.99 29.55 -5.39
N PHE A 33 -4.23 29.68 -5.88
CA PHE A 33 -5.05 28.53 -6.27
C PHE A 33 -4.47 27.77 -7.47
N VAL A 34 -3.88 28.45 -8.45
CA VAL A 34 -3.19 27.80 -9.58
C VAL A 34 -1.97 27.00 -9.11
N LEU A 35 -1.22 27.51 -8.14
CA LEU A 35 -0.10 26.78 -7.52
C LEU A 35 -0.60 25.55 -6.74
N LEU A 36 -1.66 25.70 -5.94
CA LEU A 36 -2.27 24.57 -5.24
C LEU A 36 -2.77 23.49 -6.21
N LEU A 37 -3.39 23.91 -7.32
CA LEU A 37 -3.86 23.00 -8.36
C LEU A 37 -2.69 22.30 -9.07
N SER A 38 -1.60 23.01 -9.33
CA SER A 38 -0.40 22.45 -9.99
C SER A 38 0.32 21.41 -9.12
N PHE A 39 0.21 21.51 -7.80
CA PHE A 39 0.71 20.49 -6.87
C PHE A 39 -0.30 19.38 -6.56
N SER A 40 -1.57 19.56 -6.95
CA SER A 40 -2.59 18.53 -6.80
C SER A 40 -2.37 17.43 -7.83
N SER A 41 -1.94 16.26 -7.36
CA SER A 41 -1.71 15.10 -8.22
C SER A 41 -2.98 14.24 -8.29
N PHE A 42 -3.53 14.04 -9.48
CA PHE A 42 -4.59 13.06 -9.75
C PHE A 42 -3.98 11.75 -10.23
N GLU A 43 -3.82 10.76 -9.35
CA GLU A 43 -3.31 9.43 -9.74
C GLU A 43 -4.10 8.28 -9.11
N GLU A 44 -5.43 8.36 -9.19
CA GLU A 44 -6.33 7.35 -8.64
C GLU A 44 -6.55 6.17 -9.61
N GLN A 45 -6.34 6.38 -10.92
CA GLN A 45 -6.61 5.36 -11.94
C GLN A 45 -5.56 4.24 -11.97
N LYS A 46 -4.27 4.57 -11.86
CA LYS A 46 -3.22 3.53 -11.75
C LYS A 46 -3.34 2.76 -10.45
N PHE A 47 -3.83 3.40 -9.38
CA PHE A 47 -4.09 2.77 -8.09
C PHE A 47 -5.12 1.65 -8.21
N ALA A 48 -6.27 1.90 -8.86
CA ALA A 48 -7.31 0.88 -9.02
C ALA A 48 -6.84 -0.35 -9.82
N GLU A 49 -6.03 -0.14 -10.86
CA GLU A 49 -5.51 -1.22 -11.71
C GLU A 49 -4.46 -2.08 -10.98
N LEU A 50 -3.50 -1.43 -10.30
CA LEU A 50 -2.50 -2.10 -9.46
C LEU A 50 -3.18 -2.88 -8.32
N VAL A 51 -4.09 -2.24 -7.59
CA VAL A 51 -4.86 -2.88 -6.52
C VAL A 51 -5.69 -4.04 -7.07
N GLY A 52 -6.31 -3.90 -8.25
CA GLY A 52 -7.06 -4.98 -8.89
C GLY A 52 -6.18 -6.18 -9.28
N ALA A 53 -4.98 -5.94 -9.82
CA ALA A 53 -4.03 -7.00 -10.16
C ALA A 53 -3.51 -7.72 -8.91
N PHE A 54 -3.18 -6.97 -7.84
CA PHE A 54 -2.69 -7.54 -6.58
C PHE A 54 -3.79 -8.18 -5.74
N GLN A 55 -5.01 -7.66 -5.75
CA GLN A 55 -6.17 -8.34 -5.17
C GLN A 55 -6.44 -9.65 -5.89
N THR A 56 -6.31 -9.69 -7.22
CA THR A 56 -6.44 -10.95 -7.98
C THR A 56 -5.40 -11.98 -7.54
N MET A 57 -4.12 -11.57 -7.42
CA MET A 57 -3.08 -12.41 -6.83
C MET A 57 -3.38 -12.82 -5.38
N SER A 58 -4.04 -11.92 -4.62
CA SER A 58 -4.50 -12.17 -3.26
C SER A 58 -5.57 -13.28 -3.21
N TYR A 59 -6.56 -13.21 -4.10
CA TYR A 59 -7.64 -14.21 -4.15
C TYR A 59 -7.15 -15.61 -4.56
N ASP A 60 -6.13 -15.69 -5.43
CA ASP A 60 -5.53 -16.97 -5.82
C ASP A 60 -4.81 -17.67 -4.65
N TRP A 61 -4.11 -16.94 -3.78
CA TRP A 61 -3.50 -17.56 -2.59
C TRP A 61 -4.55 -17.99 -1.56
N ILE A 62 -5.62 -17.21 -1.36
CA ILE A 62 -6.70 -17.56 -0.42
C ILE A 62 -7.44 -18.80 -0.89
N ARG A 63 -7.70 -18.92 -2.21
CA ARG A 63 -8.28 -20.14 -2.79
C ARG A 63 -7.38 -21.34 -2.56
N HIS A 64 -6.07 -21.19 -2.73
CA HIS A 64 -5.11 -22.27 -2.52
C HIS A 64 -4.92 -22.66 -1.05
N ASN A 65 -5.14 -21.76 -0.09
CA ASN A 65 -5.11 -22.07 1.34
C ASN A 65 -6.46 -22.52 1.92
N ARG A 66 -7.56 -22.39 1.17
CA ARG A 66 -8.87 -22.95 1.57
C ARG A 66 -9.01 -24.44 1.25
N SER A 67 -8.09 -24.99 0.44
CA SER A 67 -8.04 -26.44 0.19
C SER A 67 -7.35 -27.15 1.36
N GLU A 68 -8.10 -27.43 2.44
CA GLU A 68 -8.00 -28.62 3.30
C GLU A 68 -8.89 -28.52 4.57
N LYS A 69 -10.13 -28.00 4.43
CA LYS A 69 -11.22 -28.38 5.34
C LYS A 69 -12.23 -29.24 4.58
N ARG A 70 -11.78 -30.40 4.10
CA ARG A 70 -12.70 -31.50 3.73
C ARG A 70 -13.15 -32.27 4.98
N ASP A 71 -12.54 -31.99 6.14
CA ASP A 71 -12.88 -32.59 7.44
C ASP A 71 -14.18 -32.05 8.05
N SER A 72 -14.85 -31.07 7.43
CA SER A 72 -16.20 -30.66 7.85
C SER A 72 -17.31 -31.58 7.34
N PHE A 73 -16.98 -32.68 6.66
CA PHE A 73 -17.91 -33.79 6.44
C PHE A 73 -17.86 -34.77 7.61
N HIS A 74 -18.37 -34.34 8.77
CA HIS A 74 -18.89 -35.32 9.71
C HIS A 74 -20.26 -35.76 9.22
N SER A 75 -20.46 -37.08 9.08
CA SER A 75 -21.78 -37.69 8.93
C SER A 75 -22.72 -37.05 9.94
N SER A 76 -23.85 -36.51 9.49
CA SER A 76 -24.90 -35.98 10.37
C SER A 76 -25.15 -36.99 11.47
N ARG A 77 -24.77 -36.65 12.70
CA ARG A 77 -25.15 -37.43 13.88
C ARG A 77 -26.63 -37.16 14.04
N GLU A 78 -27.45 -38.19 13.91
CA GLU A 78 -28.88 -38.10 14.27
C GLU A 78 -28.95 -37.65 15.73
N LEU A 79 -29.49 -36.45 15.94
CA LEU A 79 -29.80 -35.93 17.25
C LEU A 79 -31.14 -36.54 17.70
N PRO A 80 -31.30 -36.90 18.98
CA PRO A 80 -32.61 -37.25 19.50
C PRO A 80 -33.56 -36.06 19.35
N ASP A 81 -34.60 -36.19 18.52
CA ASP A 81 -35.71 -35.26 18.43
C ASP A 81 -36.57 -35.40 19.69
N ASP A 82 -36.19 -34.72 20.78
CA ASP A 82 -37.13 -34.43 21.87
C ASP A 82 -37.74 -33.04 21.60
N PRO A 83 -39.03 -32.95 21.21
CA PRO A 83 -39.65 -31.68 20.82
C PRO A 83 -39.89 -30.71 22.00
N ASN A 84 -39.58 -31.10 23.23
CA ASN A 84 -40.01 -30.37 24.42
C ASN A 84 -38.94 -29.45 25.06
N ASP A 85 -37.71 -29.45 24.53
CA ASP A 85 -36.67 -28.48 24.92
C ASP A 85 -36.27 -27.67 23.68
N GLY A 86 -37.17 -26.79 23.27
CA GLY A 86 -36.87 -25.82 22.22
C GLY A 86 -35.81 -24.84 22.72
N SER A 87 -34.69 -24.74 22.00
CA SER A 87 -33.69 -23.70 22.22
C SER A 87 -34.27 -22.33 21.84
N ILE A 88 -35.05 -21.76 22.75
CA ILE A 88 -35.64 -20.40 22.70
C ILE A 88 -34.60 -19.29 22.81
N ILE A 89 -33.31 -19.63 22.81
CA ILE A 89 -32.23 -18.68 22.70
C ILE A 89 -32.00 -18.47 21.19
N PRO A 90 -32.27 -17.28 20.63
CA PRO A 90 -31.80 -16.94 19.31
C PRO A 90 -30.31 -17.26 19.27
N THR A 91 -29.89 -18.18 18.40
CA THR A 91 -28.47 -18.36 18.14
C THR A 91 -27.99 -17.03 17.58
N GLU A 92 -27.36 -16.22 18.43
CA GLU A 92 -26.61 -15.06 18.00
C GLU A 92 -25.45 -15.61 17.17
N PHE A 93 -25.70 -15.82 15.88
CA PHE A 93 -24.60 -15.76 14.93
C PHE A 93 -24.06 -14.36 15.11
N PRO A 94 -22.83 -14.16 15.59
CA PRO A 94 -22.23 -12.85 15.47
C PRO A 94 -22.34 -12.54 13.99
N ARG A 95 -23.13 -11.52 13.64
CA ARG A 95 -23.08 -10.91 12.33
C ARG A 95 -21.63 -10.49 12.22
N LYS A 96 -20.83 -11.35 11.59
CA LYS A 96 -19.49 -11.03 11.15
C LYS A 96 -19.72 -10.10 9.98
N ASP A 97 -20.08 -8.86 10.31
CA ASP A 97 -20.27 -7.75 9.40
C ASP A 97 -19.08 -7.80 8.45
N SER A 98 -19.34 -8.17 7.20
CA SER A 98 -18.36 -8.25 6.13
C SER A 98 -17.04 -8.94 6.54
N VAL A 99 -17.01 -10.24 6.36
CA VAL A 99 -15.88 -10.98 5.78
C VAL A 99 -14.77 -10.04 5.22
N ARG A 100 -13.81 -9.63 6.06
CA ARG A 100 -12.45 -9.23 5.67
C ARG A 100 -11.40 -10.37 5.86
N PRO A 101 -11.66 -11.69 5.68
CA PRO A 101 -10.67 -12.72 5.96
C PRO A 101 -9.81 -12.96 4.70
N ALA A 102 -9.07 -11.94 4.27
CA ALA A 102 -8.33 -11.99 3.01
C ALA A 102 -7.19 -10.97 2.88
N ILE A 103 -7.35 -9.75 3.41
CA ILE A 103 -6.41 -8.63 3.20
C ILE A 103 -5.56 -8.38 4.46
N GLU A 104 -5.20 -9.45 5.18
CA GLU A 104 -4.26 -9.37 6.33
C GLU A 104 -2.91 -10.02 6.03
N MET A 105 -2.68 -10.47 4.80
CA MET A 105 -1.40 -11.10 4.44
C MET A 105 -0.33 -10.08 4.05
N PHE A 106 -0.73 -8.94 3.47
CA PHE A 106 0.17 -7.85 3.21
C PHE A 106 -0.59 -6.52 3.15
N ASP A 107 0.07 -5.46 3.60
CA ASP A 107 -0.37 -4.08 3.41
C ASP A 107 0.39 -3.46 2.23
N LEU A 108 -0.25 -2.55 1.51
CA LEU A 108 0.28 -1.99 0.26
C LEU A 108 0.31 -0.47 0.36
N ASP A 109 1.48 0.12 0.09
CA ASP A 109 1.68 1.57 0.06
C ASP A 109 2.25 1.95 -1.31
N ILE A 110 1.45 2.64 -2.11
CA ILE A 110 1.79 3.03 -3.48
C ILE A 110 2.13 4.52 -3.47
N ASP A 111 3.33 4.83 -3.91
CA ASP A 111 3.81 6.18 -4.21
C ASP A 111 4.13 6.25 -5.72
N LYS A 112 4.27 7.46 -6.27
CA LYS A 112 4.48 7.68 -7.71
C LYS A 112 5.67 6.88 -8.27
N ASP A 113 6.76 6.88 -7.52
CA ASP A 113 8.03 6.28 -7.94
C ASP A 113 8.28 4.89 -7.34
N ARG A 114 7.40 4.41 -6.45
CA ARG A 114 7.62 3.14 -5.76
C ARG A 114 6.34 2.50 -5.26
N THR A 115 6.29 1.18 -5.33
CA THR A 115 5.26 0.36 -4.69
C THR A 115 5.88 -0.42 -3.54
N ILE A 116 5.33 -0.29 -2.34
CA ILE A 116 5.85 -0.92 -1.13
C ILE A 116 4.85 -1.97 -0.64
N PHE A 117 5.32 -3.21 -0.50
CA PHE A 117 4.58 -4.32 0.08
C PHE A 117 5.09 -4.58 1.49
N TYR A 118 4.19 -4.55 2.47
CA TYR A 118 4.49 -4.90 3.86
C TYR A 118 3.92 -6.27 4.17
N LEU A 119 4.76 -7.21 4.59
CA LEU A 119 4.37 -8.57 4.91
C LEU A 119 4.77 -8.91 6.35
N PRO A 120 3.85 -9.40 7.20
CA PRO A 120 4.22 -9.91 8.51
C PRO A 120 5.25 -11.04 8.38
N ALA A 121 6.38 -10.92 9.09
CA ALA A 121 7.47 -11.89 8.96
C ALA A 121 7.03 -13.30 9.37
N GLU A 122 6.10 -13.42 10.32
CA GLU A 122 5.52 -14.67 10.80
C GLU A 122 4.79 -15.49 9.73
N LYS A 123 4.30 -14.84 8.67
CA LYS A 123 3.63 -15.54 7.56
C LYS A 123 4.64 -16.08 6.54
N ILE A 124 5.77 -15.40 6.38
CA ILE A 124 6.80 -15.73 5.39
C ILE A 124 7.86 -16.69 5.96
N PHE A 125 8.23 -16.52 7.22
CA PHE A 125 9.30 -17.27 7.88
C PHE A 125 8.78 -18.14 9.01
N TRP A 126 9.46 -19.27 9.24
CA TRP A 126 9.21 -20.10 10.40
C TRP A 126 9.76 -19.44 11.67
N ALA A 127 8.86 -19.05 12.59
CA ALA A 127 9.19 -18.46 13.88
C ALA A 127 10.21 -17.30 13.76
N ASN A 128 11.28 -17.31 14.56
CA ASN A 128 12.41 -16.37 14.46
C ASN A 128 13.56 -16.89 13.56
N GLY A 129 13.29 -17.86 12.69
CA GLY A 129 14.27 -18.44 11.77
C GLY A 129 14.36 -17.72 10.42
N VAL A 130 15.25 -18.20 9.55
CA VAL A 130 15.45 -17.70 8.17
C VAL A 130 14.74 -18.60 7.13
N SER A 131 14.22 -19.75 7.57
CA SER A 131 13.54 -20.71 6.69
C SER A 131 12.17 -20.21 6.28
N ILE A 132 11.95 -20.10 4.97
CA ILE A 132 10.67 -19.67 4.40
C ILE A 132 9.61 -20.77 4.60
N THR A 133 8.36 -20.39 4.91
CA THR A 133 7.22 -21.29 5.03
C THR A 133 6.78 -21.85 3.67
N ARG A 134 5.93 -22.89 3.65
CA ARG A 134 5.40 -23.43 2.39
C ARG A 134 4.51 -22.40 1.68
N ASP A 135 3.70 -21.69 2.44
CA ASP A 135 2.79 -20.67 1.91
C ASP A 135 3.55 -19.41 1.50
N GLY A 136 4.55 -18.99 2.29
CA GLY A 136 5.48 -17.93 1.92
C GLY A 136 6.21 -18.23 0.61
N ARG A 137 6.63 -19.48 0.39
CA ARG A 137 7.23 -19.90 -0.89
C ARG A 137 6.26 -19.74 -2.08
N LYS A 138 5.02 -20.21 -1.95
CA LYS A 138 4.01 -20.06 -3.02
C LYS A 138 3.76 -18.59 -3.34
N PHE A 139 3.66 -17.75 -2.31
CA PHE A 139 3.50 -16.31 -2.48
C PHE A 139 4.68 -15.67 -3.21
N LEU A 140 5.89 -15.91 -2.71
CA LEU A 140 7.11 -15.39 -3.33
C LEU A 140 7.26 -15.91 -4.76
N GLU A 141 6.82 -17.13 -5.07
CA GLU A 141 6.83 -17.64 -6.44
C GLU A 141 5.92 -16.83 -7.34
N SER A 142 4.67 -16.57 -6.94
CA SER A 142 3.74 -15.71 -7.69
C SER A 142 4.31 -14.29 -7.87
N PHE A 143 4.90 -13.74 -6.81
CA PHE A 143 5.54 -12.43 -6.85
C PHE A 143 6.77 -12.41 -7.77
N ALA A 144 7.54 -13.49 -7.84
CA ALA A 144 8.63 -13.66 -8.80
C ALA A 144 8.14 -13.66 -10.26
N LYS A 145 6.95 -14.25 -10.53
CA LYS A 145 6.33 -14.19 -11.87
C LYS A 145 6.02 -12.75 -12.26
N TYR A 146 5.50 -11.97 -11.31
CA TYR A 146 5.21 -10.55 -11.52
C TYR A 146 6.48 -9.74 -11.77
N MET A 147 7.53 -9.91 -10.96
CA MET A 147 8.82 -9.24 -11.15
C MET A 147 9.50 -9.56 -12.49
N ALA A 148 9.24 -10.74 -13.05
CA ALA A 148 9.73 -11.13 -14.36
C ALA A 148 8.97 -10.41 -15.49
N MET A 149 7.67 -10.14 -15.30
CA MET A 149 6.84 -9.41 -16.26
C MET A 149 7.09 -7.89 -16.19
N VAL A 150 7.32 -7.34 -14.99
CA VAL A 150 7.58 -5.92 -14.76
C VAL A 150 9.05 -5.70 -14.37
N PRO A 151 9.92 -5.29 -15.31
CA PRO A 151 11.31 -4.98 -15.01
C PRO A 151 11.39 -3.72 -14.15
N CYS A 152 11.78 -3.89 -12.90
CA CYS A 152 11.94 -2.85 -11.90
C CYS A 152 13.11 -3.19 -10.96
N ARG A 153 13.70 -2.19 -10.32
CA ARG A 153 14.63 -2.43 -9.20
C ARG A 153 13.82 -2.78 -7.95
N VAL A 154 14.30 -3.76 -7.19
CA VAL A 154 13.62 -4.25 -5.98
C VAL A 154 14.51 -4.04 -4.77
N VAL A 155 13.97 -3.40 -3.74
CA VAL A 155 14.61 -3.28 -2.43
C VAL A 155 13.90 -4.21 -1.46
N ILE A 156 14.67 -4.99 -0.71
CA ILE A 156 14.14 -5.90 0.32
C ILE A 156 14.72 -5.45 1.65
N ALA A 157 13.85 -5.18 2.61
CA ALA A 157 14.22 -4.83 3.97
C ALA A 157 13.32 -5.55 4.96
N GLU A 158 13.85 -5.88 6.14
CA GLU A 158 13.02 -6.32 7.25
C GLU A 158 13.16 -5.35 8.40
N SER A 159 12.04 -5.03 9.05
CA SER A 159 12.02 -4.30 10.30
C SER A 159 12.26 -5.28 11.45
N HIS A 160 13.35 -5.04 12.17
CA HIS A 160 13.66 -5.71 13.42
C HIS A 160 14.15 -4.68 14.43
N GLY A 161 13.89 -4.95 15.71
CA GLY A 161 14.50 -4.19 16.80
C GLY A 161 16.03 -4.22 16.74
N LEU A 162 16.66 -3.20 17.32
CA LEU A 162 18.11 -2.99 17.32
C LEU A 162 18.96 -4.19 17.79
N ALA A 163 18.37 -5.11 18.58
CA ALA A 163 19.06 -6.30 19.08
C ALA A 163 19.18 -7.44 18.06
N GLN A 164 18.37 -7.45 16.98
CA GLN A 164 18.28 -8.57 16.03
C GLN A 164 18.65 -8.15 14.61
N ARG A 165 19.59 -7.21 14.49
CA ARG A 165 19.97 -6.62 13.20
C ARG A 165 20.39 -7.65 12.15
N ASP A 166 21.17 -8.65 12.56
CA ASP A 166 21.69 -9.68 11.66
C ASP A 166 20.58 -10.59 11.12
N LEU A 167 19.51 -10.79 11.88
CA LEU A 167 18.41 -11.65 11.46
C LEU A 167 17.67 -11.05 10.26
N GLY A 168 17.40 -9.75 10.30
CA GLY A 168 16.71 -9.04 9.24
C GLY A 168 17.46 -9.07 7.91
N LEU A 169 18.78 -8.88 7.94
CA LEU A 169 19.60 -8.97 6.74
C LEU A 169 19.65 -10.40 6.19
N ARG A 170 19.77 -11.41 7.06
CA ARG A 170 19.81 -12.84 6.65
C ARG A 170 18.50 -13.29 6.03
N ARG A 171 17.36 -12.84 6.56
CA ARG A 171 16.02 -13.08 6.02
C ARG A 171 15.80 -12.37 4.70
N SER A 172 16.17 -11.10 4.60
CA SER A 172 16.15 -10.35 3.34
C SER A 172 17.00 -11.01 2.27
N TRP A 173 18.19 -11.51 2.64
CA TRP A 173 19.07 -12.28 1.76
C TRP A 173 18.45 -13.61 1.33
N ALA A 174 17.79 -14.33 2.23
CA ALA A 174 17.11 -15.60 1.91
C ALA A 174 15.99 -15.40 0.87
N ILE A 175 15.23 -14.31 0.98
CA ILE A 175 14.20 -13.95 0.00
C ILE A 175 14.82 -13.58 -1.34
N MET A 176 15.85 -12.73 -1.36
CA MET A 176 16.57 -12.40 -2.60
C MET A 176 17.08 -13.67 -3.28
N ARG A 177 17.73 -14.55 -2.53
CA ARG A 177 18.24 -15.83 -3.04
C ARG A 177 17.10 -16.69 -3.61
N PHE A 178 15.94 -16.71 -2.96
CA PHE A 178 14.77 -17.41 -3.46
C PHE A 178 14.30 -16.86 -4.81
N PHE A 179 14.26 -15.53 -5.01
CA PHE A 179 13.88 -14.94 -6.30
C PHE A 179 14.89 -15.22 -7.41
N VAL A 180 16.18 -15.11 -7.10
CA VAL A 180 17.26 -15.41 -8.04
C VAL A 180 17.19 -16.88 -8.47
N GLN A 181 16.95 -17.80 -7.54
CA GLN A 181 16.94 -19.24 -7.80
C GLN A 181 15.66 -19.74 -8.46
N SER A 182 14.48 -19.16 -8.18
CA SER A 182 13.19 -19.65 -8.68
C SER A 182 12.90 -19.28 -10.14
N ARG A 183 13.35 -18.10 -10.60
CA ARG A 183 13.05 -17.61 -11.95
C ARG A 183 14.19 -16.88 -12.67
N GLY A 184 15.40 -16.86 -12.11
CA GLY A 184 16.54 -16.22 -12.76
C GLY A 184 16.43 -14.69 -12.84
N VAL A 185 15.69 -14.05 -11.92
CA VAL A 185 15.73 -12.58 -11.82
C VAL A 185 17.17 -12.19 -11.46
N ALA A 186 17.80 -11.37 -12.30
CA ALA A 186 19.20 -11.00 -12.13
C ALA A 186 19.44 -10.41 -10.74
N GLN A 187 20.50 -10.88 -10.07
CA GLN A 187 20.85 -10.41 -8.74
C GLN A 187 21.09 -8.88 -8.70
N SER A 188 21.53 -8.30 -9.82
CA SER A 188 21.72 -6.85 -9.99
C SER A 188 20.45 -6.02 -9.79
N ARG A 189 19.27 -6.61 -9.94
CA ARG A 189 17.99 -5.92 -9.71
C ARG A 189 17.65 -5.74 -8.23
N PHE A 190 18.32 -6.45 -7.34
CA PHE A 190 18.01 -6.44 -5.92
C PHE A 190 18.95 -5.54 -5.13
N SER A 191 18.40 -4.87 -4.12
CA SER A 191 19.17 -4.17 -3.10
C SER A 191 18.64 -4.59 -1.73
N LEU A 192 19.54 -4.99 -0.84
CA LEU A 192 19.18 -5.34 0.52
C LEU A 192 19.34 -4.10 1.38
N ALA A 193 18.34 -3.80 2.18
CA ALA A 193 18.38 -2.71 3.13
C ALA A 193 17.97 -3.21 4.51
N GLN A 194 18.37 -2.47 5.52
CA GLN A 194 17.96 -2.73 6.89
C GLN A 194 17.08 -1.60 7.38
N ARG A 195 15.91 -1.95 7.91
CA ARG A 195 14.98 -0.98 8.49
C ARG A 195 15.13 -1.04 10.01
N CYS A 196 15.45 0.08 10.64
CA CYS A 196 15.54 0.23 12.10
C CYS A 196 14.44 1.14 12.68
N ASP A 197 13.34 1.28 11.93
CA ASP A 197 12.09 1.97 12.24
C ASP A 197 11.97 3.50 12.12
N ALA A 198 10.81 3.87 11.53
CA ALA A 198 10.08 5.13 11.65
C ALA A 198 8.56 4.95 11.40
N LYS A 199 8.09 3.74 11.04
CA LYS A 199 6.68 3.41 10.71
C LYS A 199 6.20 2.15 11.46
N ALA A 200 6.79 1.89 12.63
CA ALA A 200 6.59 0.71 13.50
C ALA A 200 5.13 0.44 13.93
N ASP A 201 4.26 1.42 13.72
CA ASP A 201 2.87 1.42 14.21
C ASP A 201 1.93 0.55 13.36
N LYS A 202 2.32 0.16 12.12
CA LYS A 202 1.47 -0.65 11.24
C LYS A 202 1.23 -2.09 11.74
N PHE A 203 2.19 -2.67 12.45
CA PHE A 203 2.15 -4.07 12.88
C PHE A 203 2.37 -4.25 14.39
N ALA A 204 2.02 -3.25 15.19
CA ALA A 204 2.10 -3.30 16.66
C ALA A 204 3.48 -3.78 17.20
N GLY A 205 4.57 -3.40 16.52
CA GLY A 205 5.94 -3.79 16.90
C GLY A 205 6.36 -5.21 16.52
N SER A 206 5.54 -5.98 15.81
CA SER A 206 5.96 -7.27 15.24
C SER A 206 6.87 -7.08 14.02
N PRO A 207 7.85 -7.98 13.79
CA PRO A 207 8.74 -7.86 12.65
C PRO A 207 7.97 -8.05 11.34
N PHE A 208 8.27 -7.19 10.38
CA PHE A 208 7.65 -7.21 9.06
C PHE A 208 8.70 -7.02 7.98
N LEU A 209 8.46 -7.67 6.85
CA LEU A 209 9.22 -7.56 5.63
C LEU A 209 8.63 -6.45 4.76
N GLU A 210 9.48 -5.56 4.28
CA GLU A 210 9.19 -4.53 3.30
C GLU A 210 9.84 -4.92 1.97
N ILE A 211 9.02 -5.15 0.94
CA ILE A 211 9.50 -5.32 -0.43
C ILE A 211 9.09 -4.07 -1.21
N THR A 212 10.06 -3.29 -1.67
CA THR A 212 9.81 -2.07 -2.45
C THR A 212 10.19 -2.31 -3.90
N MET A 213 9.25 -2.08 -4.81
CA MET A 213 9.49 -2.05 -6.25
C MET A 213 9.59 -0.60 -6.69
N LEU A 214 10.72 -0.21 -7.29
CA LEU A 214 10.94 1.15 -7.78
C LEU A 214 10.47 1.23 -9.24
N ASN A 215 9.62 2.19 -9.56
CA ASN A 215 9.09 2.45 -10.90
C ASN A 215 10.14 3.02 -11.88
N ALA A 216 11.38 3.24 -11.43
CA ALA A 216 12.46 3.69 -12.29
C ALA A 216 12.70 2.67 -13.41
N ARG A 217 12.57 3.15 -14.65
CA ARG A 217 13.02 2.46 -15.86
C ARG A 217 14.46 2.02 -15.61
N ILE A 218 14.74 0.74 -15.77
CA ILE A 218 16.12 0.26 -15.77
C ILE A 218 16.71 0.84 -17.04
N ASP A 219 17.37 1.99 -16.94
CA ASP A 219 18.16 2.52 -18.04
C ASP A 219 19.28 1.52 -18.30
N GLU A 220 19.29 0.97 -19.52
CA GLU A 220 20.31 0.04 -20.02
C GLU A 220 21.72 0.65 -20.03
#